data_AF-A0AAW0F2B6-F1
#
_entry.id   AF-A0AAW0F2B6-F1
#
_cell.length_a   1.000
_cell.length_b   1.000
_cell.length_c   1.000
_cell.angle_alpha   90.00
_cell.angle_beta   90.00
_cell.angle_gamma   90.00
#
_symmetry.space_group_name_H-M   'P 1'
#
loop_
_entity.id
_entity.type
_entity.pdbx_description
1 polymer ?
#
loop_
_entity_poly.entity_id
_entity_poly.type
_entity_poly.pdbx_seq_one_letter_code
_entity_poly.pdbx_strand_id
1 'polypeptide(L)'
;MAQHPEKLRWRDAHPYGLSASQFGMALGFCGRVSDYVHYLRNIVGTEHEFKGNTFTEHGIRTEPKSRALYELLTGCRVDDGGFFVTADRILGCSPDGQVRYDATEPPIEERGALASPASETAATLSAPSSRLGSGGSSACSVRIPFKSQHRARSSTAGGAGSGGLSALCSHSSAVAMQSGDSLSRRSGVGGGVASHSRVRLLEIKSPFRALYDCTKSGATSFGIPSHYMCQIQGQLAIADCEECDFFVYLDHPVCQVEAWRVRRSRAFWSWAEPHLRCVSGWVKEGPPDWLNRAFAFGNFDFNTIDVVPLVFPFDVSANAALADARRFAYFARFPNPFEELERRRIAARAVSAVGVDVLAQDWCTAYAGDPWAALSEYQRIAVTAQTPAVLHLFAAAEAGAMGDAALTGASSTSTAGDAAVELWTRLSSWRRALEEEGVFEASATAALWRAWMRTAAAGHDPPVPVRLRVPDDWELGRVVVECRLPRLPGAACQTTAPLPLLDTAAIRLHRRLFFASVGVVGGDAGVGDGTNSACTVEHGSRAISREWSWGTVPSLPTPPARTTAPRAWC
;
A
#
# COMPACT_ATOMS: atom_id res chain seq x y z
N MET A 1 -7.83 1.75 16.11
CA MET A 1 -8.51 1.30 14.88
C MET A 1 -9.79 0.62 15.29
N ALA A 2 -10.85 0.66 14.47
CA ALA A 2 -11.95 -0.27 14.67
C ALA A 2 -11.36 -1.67 14.59
N GLN A 3 -11.30 -2.39 15.72
CA GLN A 3 -10.71 -3.71 15.71
C GLN A 3 -11.58 -4.60 14.83
N HIS A 4 -10.95 -5.37 13.93
CA HIS A 4 -11.66 -6.33 13.09
C HIS A 4 -12.60 -7.17 13.98
N PRO A 5 -13.90 -7.33 13.64
CA PRO A 5 -14.86 -7.99 14.53
C PRO A 5 -14.43 -9.39 14.97
N GLU A 6 -13.74 -10.12 14.10
CA GLU A 6 -13.21 -11.45 14.43
C GLU A 6 -12.04 -11.40 15.41
N LYS A 7 -11.22 -10.34 15.39
CA LYS A 7 -10.17 -10.12 16.39
C LYS A 7 -10.77 -9.95 17.78
N LEU A 8 -11.88 -9.20 17.89
CA LEU A 8 -12.61 -9.04 19.15
C LEU A 8 -13.14 -10.39 19.66
N ARG A 9 -13.86 -11.13 18.80
CA ARG A 9 -14.35 -12.48 19.14
C ARG A 9 -13.23 -13.43 19.54
N TRP A 10 -12.10 -13.38 18.84
CA TRP A 10 -10.94 -14.20 19.14
C TRP A 10 -10.33 -13.86 20.51
N ARG A 11 -10.18 -12.56 20.81
CA ARG A 11 -9.65 -12.08 22.10
C ARG A 11 -10.55 -12.52 23.25
N ASP A 12 -11.87 -12.44 23.06
CA ASP A 12 -12.83 -12.87 24.09
C ASP A 12 -12.75 -14.39 24.33
N ALA A 13 -12.55 -15.18 23.26
CA ALA A 13 -12.39 -16.63 23.34
C ALA A 13 -10.98 -17.08 23.82
N HIS A 14 -9.96 -16.25 23.62
CA HIS A 14 -8.55 -16.55 23.93
C HIS A 14 -7.92 -15.35 24.65
N PRO A 15 -8.28 -15.08 25.92
CA PRO A 15 -7.86 -13.87 26.63
C PRO A 15 -6.34 -13.78 26.86
N TYR A 16 -5.62 -14.91 26.76
CA TYR A 16 -4.16 -14.98 26.83
C TYR A 16 -3.48 -15.02 25.45
N GLY A 17 -4.26 -14.93 24.37
CA GLY A 17 -3.75 -14.89 23.00
C GLY A 17 -2.98 -13.61 22.72
N LEU A 18 -1.94 -13.71 21.88
CA LEU A 18 -1.12 -12.57 21.48
C LEU A 18 -1.39 -12.21 20.02
N SER A 19 -1.73 -10.95 19.78
CA SER A 19 -1.83 -10.40 18.43
C SER A 19 -0.47 -9.91 17.92
N ALA A 20 -0.25 -9.90 16.60
CA ALA A 20 1.04 -9.51 16.01
C ALA A 20 1.55 -8.13 16.46
N SER A 21 0.66 -7.14 16.65
CA SER A 21 1.01 -5.81 17.17
C SER A 21 1.60 -5.84 18.59
N GLN A 22 1.43 -6.94 19.32
CA GLN A 22 1.98 -7.15 20.66
C GLN A 22 3.33 -7.87 20.66
N PHE A 23 3.76 -8.45 19.54
CA PHE A 23 4.95 -9.32 19.51
C PHE A 23 6.21 -8.57 19.90
N GLY A 24 6.36 -7.31 19.49
CA GLY A 24 7.50 -6.48 19.89
C GLY A 24 7.58 -6.27 21.41
N MET A 25 6.45 -6.06 22.10
CA MET A 25 6.44 -5.93 23.57
C MET A 25 6.70 -7.28 24.25
N ALA A 26 6.05 -8.35 23.76
CA ALA A 26 6.22 -9.70 24.28
C ALA A 26 7.66 -10.21 24.17
N LEU A 27 8.38 -9.82 23.11
CA LEU A 27 9.79 -10.18 22.87
C LEU A 27 10.79 -9.21 23.51
N GLY A 28 10.34 -8.11 24.13
CA GLY A 28 11.21 -7.14 24.81
C GLY A 28 11.83 -6.06 23.91
N PHE A 29 11.31 -5.85 22.69
CA PHE A 29 11.74 -4.77 21.79
C PHE A 29 10.97 -3.46 21.97
N CYS A 30 9.98 -3.44 22.88
CA CYS A 30 9.24 -2.24 23.27
C CYS A 30 8.87 -2.34 24.76
N GLY A 31 9.87 -2.13 25.63
CA GLY A 31 9.72 -2.28 27.08
C GLY A 31 10.22 -3.63 27.61
N ARG A 32 9.87 -3.95 28.85
CA ARG A 32 10.33 -5.16 29.56
C ARG A 32 9.28 -6.27 29.47
N VAL A 33 9.72 -7.50 29.27
CA VAL A 33 8.81 -8.67 29.14
C VAL A 33 7.99 -8.87 30.41
N SER A 34 8.59 -8.72 31.59
CA SER A 34 7.90 -8.82 32.89
C SER A 34 6.81 -7.77 33.06
N ASP A 35 7.09 -6.51 32.70
CA ASP A 35 6.12 -5.42 32.75
C ASP A 35 4.93 -5.70 31.80
N TYR A 36 5.21 -6.26 30.61
CA TYR A 36 4.18 -6.64 29.63
C TYR A 36 3.30 -7.81 30.10
N VAL A 37 3.89 -8.87 30.67
CA VAL A 37 3.13 -10.00 31.27
C VAL A 37 2.25 -9.52 32.42
N HIS A 38 2.78 -8.64 33.27
CA HIS A 38 2.01 -8.03 34.35
C HIS A 38 0.81 -7.23 33.82
N TYR A 39 1.02 -6.41 32.77
CA TYR A 39 -0.04 -5.65 32.13
C TYR A 39 -1.17 -6.56 31.60
N LEU A 40 -0.84 -7.60 30.85
CA LEU A 40 -1.86 -8.50 30.30
C LEU A 40 -2.66 -9.26 31.36
N ARG A 41 -2.04 -9.63 32.48
CA ARG A 41 -2.70 -10.42 33.53
C ARG A 41 -3.53 -9.58 34.48
N ASN A 42 -3.01 -8.41 34.87
CA ASN A 42 -3.53 -7.67 36.01
C ASN A 42 -4.19 -6.35 35.62
N ILE A 43 -3.99 -5.87 34.38
CA ILE A 43 -4.48 -4.56 33.92
C ILE A 43 -5.50 -4.71 32.80
N VAL A 44 -5.30 -5.59 31.83
CA VAL A 44 -6.28 -5.83 30.76
C VAL A 44 -7.61 -6.34 31.34
N GLY A 45 -8.73 -5.76 30.91
CA GLY A 45 -10.07 -6.05 31.46
C GLY A 45 -10.43 -5.23 32.71
N THR A 46 -9.51 -4.42 33.23
CA THR A 46 -9.79 -3.45 34.31
C THR A 46 -10.04 -2.04 33.75
N GLU A 47 -10.40 -1.10 34.62
CA GLU A 47 -10.50 0.33 34.31
C GLU A 47 -9.15 0.98 33.94
N HIS A 48 -8.04 0.34 34.29
CA HIS A 48 -6.68 0.79 33.96
C HIS A 48 -6.17 0.28 32.61
N GLU A 49 -6.95 -0.54 31.89
CA GLU A 49 -6.61 -0.98 30.54
C GLU A 49 -6.45 0.23 29.61
N PHE A 50 -5.39 0.25 28.82
CA PHE A 50 -5.20 1.29 27.81
C PHE A 50 -6.32 1.22 26.76
N LYS A 51 -7.24 2.20 26.77
CA LYS A 51 -8.37 2.29 25.82
C LYS A 51 -8.03 3.05 24.53
N GLY A 52 -6.80 3.56 24.41
CA GLY A 52 -6.39 4.44 23.33
C GLY A 52 -5.97 5.81 23.85
N ASN A 53 -5.35 6.57 22.96
CA ASN A 53 -5.00 7.97 23.15
C ASN A 53 -5.19 8.73 21.83
N THR A 54 -4.93 10.03 21.83
CA THR A 54 -5.04 10.88 20.63
C THR A 54 -4.20 10.36 19.46
N PHE A 55 -3.03 9.73 19.71
CA PHE A 55 -2.22 9.10 18.67
C PHE A 55 -2.92 7.87 18.05
N THR A 56 -3.62 7.09 18.88
CA THR A 56 -4.37 5.92 18.42
C THR A 56 -5.54 6.36 17.56
N GLU A 57 -6.32 7.35 18.01
CA GLU A 57 -7.45 7.95 17.30
C GLU A 57 -7.01 8.57 15.97
N HIS A 58 -5.90 9.30 15.99
CA HIS A 58 -5.28 9.85 14.81
C HIS A 58 -4.99 8.76 13.76
N GLY A 59 -4.31 7.68 14.16
CA GLY A 59 -4.04 6.56 13.27
C GLY A 59 -5.31 5.94 12.68
N ILE A 60 -6.42 5.82 13.44
CA ILE A 60 -7.70 5.32 12.90
C ILE A 60 -8.21 6.24 11.79
N ARG A 61 -8.20 7.54 12.06
CA ARG A 61 -8.78 8.54 11.16
C ARG A 61 -7.99 8.66 9.86
N THR A 62 -6.67 8.52 9.92
CA THR A 62 -5.77 8.73 8.77
C THR A 62 -5.53 7.46 7.96
N GLU A 63 -5.81 6.28 8.50
CA GLU A 63 -5.57 5.00 7.81
C GLU A 63 -6.25 4.91 6.42
N PRO A 64 -7.52 5.32 6.22
CA PRO A 64 -8.15 5.23 4.91
C PRO A 64 -7.49 6.16 3.88
N LYS A 65 -7.12 7.37 4.31
CA LYS A 65 -6.37 8.34 3.48
C LYS A 65 -4.96 7.81 3.15
N SER A 66 -4.30 7.18 4.11
CA SER A 66 -2.99 6.53 3.92
C SER A 66 -3.07 5.38 2.92
N ARG A 67 -4.07 4.49 3.06
CA ARG A 67 -4.35 3.39 2.12
C ARG A 67 -4.59 3.92 0.71
N ALA A 68 -5.43 4.95 0.58
CA ALA A 68 -5.72 5.64 -0.67
C ALA A 68 -4.44 6.20 -1.35
N LEU A 69 -3.54 6.82 -0.58
CA LEU A 69 -2.26 7.29 -1.11
C LEU A 69 -1.36 6.13 -1.55
N TYR A 70 -1.27 5.07 -0.76
CA TYR A 70 -0.53 3.86 -1.11
C TYR A 70 -1.03 3.26 -2.44
N GLU A 71 -2.35 3.10 -2.61
CA GLU A 71 -2.97 2.59 -3.83
C GLU A 71 -2.62 3.46 -5.03
N LEU A 72 -2.72 4.79 -4.87
CA LEU A 72 -2.39 5.74 -5.92
C LEU A 72 -0.92 5.65 -6.33
N LEU A 73 0.01 5.67 -5.38
CA LEU A 73 1.45 5.65 -5.65
C LEU A 73 1.91 4.33 -6.29
N THR A 74 1.45 3.20 -5.74
CA THR A 74 1.88 1.87 -6.20
C THR A 74 1.10 1.38 -7.43
N GLY A 75 -0.13 1.87 -7.62
CA GLY A 75 -1.07 1.32 -8.60
C GLY A 75 -1.60 -0.06 -8.20
N CYS A 76 -1.29 -0.54 -6.99
CA CYS A 76 -1.80 -1.80 -6.48
C CYS A 76 -3.14 -1.57 -5.78
N ARG A 77 -4.06 -2.51 -5.97
CA ARG A 77 -5.32 -2.54 -5.23
C ARG A 77 -5.11 -3.20 -3.87
N VAL A 78 -5.71 -2.60 -2.85
CA VAL A 78 -5.72 -3.12 -1.48
C VAL A 78 -7.13 -3.60 -1.14
N ASP A 79 -7.25 -4.88 -0.79
CA ASP A 79 -8.46 -5.41 -0.15
C ASP A 79 -8.32 -5.39 1.38
N ASP A 80 -9.42 -5.61 2.09
CA ASP A 80 -9.42 -5.73 3.57
C ASP A 80 -8.41 -6.81 4.03
N GLY A 81 -7.67 -6.49 5.09
CA GLY A 81 -6.66 -7.36 5.65
C GLY A 81 -7.21 -8.65 6.25
N GLY A 82 -8.42 -8.62 6.83
CA GLY A 82 -9.02 -9.72 7.58
C GLY A 82 -8.33 -10.00 8.92
N PHE A 83 -8.60 -11.18 9.49
CA PHE A 83 -7.99 -11.64 10.73
C PHE A 83 -7.57 -13.11 10.63
N PHE A 84 -6.29 -13.38 10.89
CA PHE A 84 -5.70 -14.72 10.79
C PHE A 84 -5.25 -15.20 12.17
N VAL A 85 -5.33 -16.50 12.40
CA VAL A 85 -4.93 -17.14 13.66
C VAL A 85 -4.14 -18.40 13.39
N THR A 86 -3.21 -18.73 14.28
CA THR A 86 -2.54 -20.04 14.27
C THR A 86 -3.55 -21.16 14.50
N ALA A 87 -3.18 -22.39 14.14
CA ALA A 87 -4.06 -23.55 14.27
C ALA A 87 -4.59 -23.77 15.71
N ASP A 88 -3.78 -23.44 16.71
CA ASP A 88 -4.14 -23.51 18.13
C ASP A 88 -4.76 -22.21 18.68
N ARG A 89 -4.91 -21.20 17.82
CA ARG A 89 -5.51 -19.90 18.11
C ARG A 89 -4.84 -19.12 19.23
N ILE A 90 -3.59 -19.44 19.56
CA ILE A 90 -2.81 -18.70 20.58
C ILE A 90 -2.26 -17.39 20.01
N LEU A 91 -1.87 -17.40 18.74
CA LEU A 91 -1.31 -16.23 18.07
C LEU A 91 -2.25 -15.79 16.95
N GLY A 92 -2.44 -14.49 16.79
CA GLY A 92 -3.28 -13.93 15.74
C GLY A 92 -2.68 -12.69 15.10
N CYS A 93 -3.14 -12.32 13.92
CA CYS A 93 -2.73 -11.10 13.24
C CYS A 93 -3.89 -10.49 12.42
N SER A 94 -3.84 -9.17 12.27
CA SER A 94 -4.74 -8.39 11.42
C SER A 94 -3.82 -7.45 10.65
N PRO A 95 -3.45 -7.77 9.39
CA PRO A 95 -2.80 -6.79 8.53
C PRO A 95 -3.79 -5.68 8.18
N ASP A 96 -3.31 -4.52 7.77
CA ASP A 96 -4.18 -3.37 7.41
C ASP A 96 -4.74 -3.50 5.98
N GLY A 97 -4.18 -4.42 5.19
CA GLY A 97 -4.69 -4.75 3.86
C GLY A 97 -4.01 -5.95 3.21
N GLN A 98 -4.64 -6.47 2.16
CA GLN A 98 -4.11 -7.48 1.25
C GLN A 98 -3.90 -6.87 -0.14
N VAL A 99 -2.64 -6.83 -0.58
CA VAL A 99 -2.24 -6.26 -1.86
C VAL A 99 -2.22 -7.35 -2.91
N ARG A 100 -3.06 -7.22 -3.94
CA ARG A 100 -3.05 -8.14 -5.08
C ARG A 100 -2.11 -7.66 -6.17
N TYR A 101 -1.29 -8.56 -6.67
CA TYR A 101 -0.42 -8.29 -7.81
C TYR A 101 -0.32 -9.51 -8.73
N ASP A 102 0.02 -9.25 -9.99
CA ASP A 102 0.19 -10.31 -10.99
C ASP A 102 1.57 -10.96 -10.80
N ALA A 103 1.62 -12.29 -10.62
CA ALA A 103 2.87 -13.02 -10.42
C ALA A 103 3.79 -13.01 -11.65
N THR A 104 3.27 -12.64 -12.83
CA THR A 104 4.08 -12.50 -14.05
C THR A 104 4.86 -11.20 -14.08
N GLU A 105 4.50 -10.23 -13.22
CA GLU A 105 5.29 -9.02 -13.06
C GLU A 105 6.60 -9.35 -12.34
N PRO A 106 7.78 -9.11 -12.95
CA PRO A 106 9.02 -9.33 -12.25
C PRO A 106 9.08 -8.50 -10.96
N PRO A 107 9.73 -9.03 -9.90
CA PRO A 107 9.96 -8.31 -8.66
C PRO A 107 10.49 -6.90 -8.91
N ILE A 108 10.19 -5.99 -7.99
CA ILE A 108 10.53 -4.57 -8.10
C ILE A 108 12.04 -4.34 -8.33
N GLU A 109 12.86 -5.22 -7.78
CA GLU A 109 14.31 -5.23 -7.85
C GLU A 109 14.84 -5.71 -9.20
N GLU A 110 14.10 -6.57 -9.90
CA GLU A 110 14.49 -7.07 -11.22
C GLU A 110 14.15 -6.07 -12.34
N ARG A 111 13.23 -5.14 -12.09
CA ARG A 111 12.73 -4.17 -13.08
C ARG A 111 13.54 -2.87 -13.15
N GLY A 112 14.41 -2.61 -12.20
CA GLY A 112 15.31 -1.47 -12.23
C GLY A 112 16.57 -1.88 -11.51
N ALA A 113 17.74 -1.65 -12.10
CA ALA A 113 19.04 -2.07 -11.63
C ALA A 113 19.48 -1.47 -10.28
N LEU A 114 18.62 -1.49 -9.26
CA LEU A 114 19.00 -1.44 -7.85
C LEU A 114 19.63 -2.79 -7.48
N ALA A 115 20.65 -3.19 -8.23
CA ALA A 115 21.65 -4.06 -7.62
C ALA A 115 22.20 -3.22 -6.48
N SER A 116 21.79 -3.54 -5.24
CA SER A 116 22.47 -3.04 -4.06
C SER A 116 23.94 -3.23 -4.36
N PRO A 117 24.79 -2.17 -4.31
CA PRO A 117 26.21 -2.32 -4.59
C PRO A 117 26.63 -3.51 -3.76
N ALA A 118 27.03 -4.60 -4.44
CA ALA A 118 27.30 -5.87 -3.78
C ALA A 118 28.16 -5.51 -2.59
N SER A 119 27.75 -5.97 -1.39
CA SER A 119 28.46 -5.71 -0.15
C SER A 119 29.88 -6.21 -0.33
N GLU A 120 30.75 -5.41 -0.94
CA GLU A 120 32.18 -5.55 -0.95
C GLU A 120 32.50 -5.50 0.53
N THR A 121 32.72 -6.71 1.04
CA THR A 121 33.22 -7.02 2.36
C THR A 121 33.99 -5.84 2.91
N ALA A 122 33.53 -5.30 4.03
CA ALA A 122 34.19 -4.28 4.81
C ALA A 122 35.69 -4.62 4.99
N ALA A 123 36.49 -4.23 4.02
CA ALA A 123 37.94 -4.31 4.06
C ALA A 123 38.38 -3.03 4.75
N THR A 124 38.52 -3.15 6.07
CA THR A 124 39.66 -2.58 6.79
C THR A 124 39.93 -1.09 6.54
N LEU A 125 39.03 -0.21 6.97
CA LEU A 125 39.42 1.15 7.35
C LEU A 125 40.11 1.08 8.72
N SER A 126 41.38 0.68 8.70
CA SER A 126 42.30 0.87 9.83
C SER A 126 42.61 2.36 9.96
N ALA A 127 41.88 3.06 10.82
CA ALA A 127 42.34 4.34 11.35
C ALA A 127 43.49 4.07 12.34
N PRO A 128 44.59 4.84 12.32
CA PRO A 128 45.67 4.70 13.28
C PRO A 128 45.25 5.36 14.60
N SER A 129 44.72 4.59 15.54
CA SER A 129 44.52 5.06 16.91
C SER A 129 45.70 4.62 17.80
N SER A 130 46.33 5.64 18.35
CA SER A 130 47.38 5.61 19.36
C SER A 130 47.05 4.71 20.55
N ARG A 131 48.11 4.04 21.02
CA ARG A 131 48.23 3.21 22.22
C ARG A 131 47.72 3.93 23.48
N LEU A 132 46.97 3.21 24.32
CA LEU A 132 47.16 3.06 25.78
C LEU A 132 45.97 2.31 26.39
N GLY A 133 46.25 1.35 27.28
CA GLY A 133 45.27 0.91 28.30
C GLY A 133 44.79 -0.52 28.19
N SER A 134 45.53 -1.43 28.81
CA SER A 134 45.15 -2.80 29.18
C SER A 134 43.92 -2.82 30.11
N GLY A 135 43.00 -3.75 29.89
CA GLY A 135 41.88 -4.03 30.79
C GLY A 135 41.10 -5.26 30.33
N GLY A 136 41.51 -6.44 30.79
CA GLY A 136 40.90 -7.72 30.43
C GLY A 136 39.50 -7.92 31.01
N SER A 137 38.65 -8.59 30.24
CA SER A 137 37.50 -9.34 30.78
C SER A 137 37.32 -10.60 29.95
N SER A 138 37.53 -11.73 30.63
CA SER A 138 37.40 -13.09 30.12
C SER A 138 35.92 -13.47 30.04
N ALA A 139 35.39 -13.65 28.83
CA ALA A 139 34.10 -14.28 28.62
C ALA A 139 34.32 -15.77 28.33
N CYS A 140 33.97 -16.59 29.33
CA CYS A 140 33.97 -18.04 29.26
C CYS A 140 32.92 -18.51 28.24
N SER A 141 33.36 -19.07 27.11
CA SER A 141 32.47 -19.65 26.09
C SER A 141 32.27 -21.14 26.39
N VAL A 142 31.08 -21.50 26.85
CA VAL A 142 30.62 -22.89 26.97
C VAL A 142 30.08 -23.33 25.60
N ARG A 143 30.80 -24.22 24.92
CA ARG A 143 30.31 -24.92 23.71
C ARG A 143 29.45 -26.10 24.13
N ILE A 144 28.17 -26.09 23.77
CA ILE A 144 27.30 -27.27 23.79
C ILE A 144 27.27 -27.86 22.35
N PRO A 145 27.67 -29.12 22.13
CA PRO A 145 27.54 -29.74 20.82
C PRO A 145 26.14 -30.35 20.67
N PHE A 146 25.28 -29.73 19.87
CA PHE A 146 24.10 -30.41 19.34
C PHE A 146 24.51 -31.29 18.15
N LYS A 147 24.47 -32.61 18.34
CA LYS A 147 24.46 -33.58 17.23
C LYS A 147 23.00 -33.74 16.77
N SER A 148 22.57 -32.97 15.77
CA SER A 148 21.33 -33.26 15.05
C SER A 148 21.59 -34.33 14.00
N GLN A 149 21.29 -35.59 14.34
CA GLN A 149 21.18 -36.65 13.33
C GLN A 149 19.93 -36.41 12.50
N HIS A 150 20.14 -36.01 11.24
CA HIS A 150 19.13 -36.10 10.19
C HIS A 150 18.72 -37.57 10.04
N ARG A 151 17.44 -37.88 10.31
CA ARG A 151 16.85 -39.15 9.89
C ARG A 151 15.86 -38.89 8.77
N ALA A 152 16.20 -39.37 7.58
CA ALA A 152 15.32 -39.43 6.44
C ALA A 152 14.12 -40.35 6.77
N ARG A 153 12.90 -39.88 6.48
CA ARG A 153 11.70 -40.74 6.46
C ARG A 153 11.53 -41.25 5.03
N SER A 154 11.76 -42.55 4.85
CA SER A 154 11.20 -43.33 3.75
C SER A 154 10.04 -44.18 4.25
N SER A 155 9.06 -44.34 3.37
CA SER A 155 7.87 -45.16 3.46
C SER A 155 8.18 -46.64 3.26
N THR A 156 7.64 -47.52 4.12
CA THR A 156 7.24 -48.88 3.75
C THR A 156 6.22 -49.44 4.72
N ALA A 157 5.20 -50.08 4.13
CA ALA A 157 4.17 -50.87 4.77
C ALA A 157 4.73 -52.22 5.27
N GLY A 158 4.01 -52.85 6.21
CA GLY A 158 4.05 -54.30 6.39
C GLY A 158 4.00 -54.78 7.85
N GLY A 159 2.80 -55.19 8.29
CA GLY A 159 2.61 -56.55 8.81
C GLY A 159 2.81 -56.83 10.30
N ALA A 160 1.67 -57.17 10.92
CA ALA A 160 1.46 -58.26 11.89
C ALA A 160 1.82 -58.06 13.37
N GLY A 161 0.77 -58.16 14.21
CA GLY A 161 0.85 -58.83 15.50
C GLY A 161 0.25 -58.06 16.68
N SER A 162 -1.05 -58.19 16.92
CA SER A 162 -1.57 -58.36 18.29
C SER A 162 -3.01 -58.90 18.28
N GLY A 163 -3.24 -59.97 19.04
CA GLY A 163 -4.55 -60.24 19.64
C GLY A 163 -4.89 -59.09 20.60
N GLY A 164 -6.13 -58.78 20.90
CA GLY A 164 -7.28 -59.64 21.14
C GLY A 164 -7.82 -59.24 22.52
N LEU A 165 -9.14 -59.03 22.60
CA LEU A 165 -9.98 -58.62 23.76
C LEU A 165 -10.10 -57.09 23.93
N SER A 166 -11.11 -56.43 23.33
CA SER A 166 -12.55 -56.38 23.67
C SER A 166 -12.88 -55.80 25.04
N ALA A 167 -13.39 -54.56 25.07
CA ALA A 167 -14.66 -54.22 25.74
C ALA A 167 -15.12 -52.78 25.44
N LEU A 168 -16.42 -52.67 25.18
CA LEU A 168 -17.23 -51.53 24.76
C LEU A 168 -17.32 -50.40 25.80
N CYS A 169 -17.41 -49.15 25.33
CA CYS A 169 -18.50 -48.22 25.68
C CYS A 169 -18.54 -47.04 24.70
N SER A 170 -19.74 -46.50 24.54
CA SER A 170 -20.26 -45.84 23.36
C SER A 170 -20.53 -44.35 23.57
N HIS A 171 -20.29 -43.58 22.50
CA HIS A 171 -21.05 -42.40 22.04
C HIS A 171 -21.05 -41.11 22.89
N SER A 172 -20.34 -40.09 22.41
CA SER A 172 -20.81 -38.70 22.41
C SER A 172 -20.19 -37.94 21.24
N SER A 173 -21.07 -37.35 20.44
CA SER A 173 -20.84 -36.75 19.13
C SER A 173 -20.01 -35.47 19.19
N ALA A 174 -18.92 -35.43 18.41
CA ALA A 174 -18.24 -34.19 18.05
C ALA A 174 -18.73 -33.75 16.66
N VAL A 175 -19.36 -32.58 16.61
CA VAL A 175 -19.76 -31.89 15.38
C VAL A 175 -18.49 -31.36 14.70
N ALA A 176 -18.09 -32.02 13.62
CA ALA A 176 -17.05 -31.53 12.71
C ALA A 176 -17.62 -30.37 11.89
N MET A 177 -17.07 -29.17 12.06
CA MET A 177 -17.27 -28.08 11.10
C MET A 177 -16.60 -28.46 9.79
N GLN A 178 -17.42 -28.61 8.75
CA GLN A 178 -16.99 -28.82 7.38
C GLN A 178 -16.31 -27.54 6.86
N SER A 179 -15.02 -27.62 6.64
CA SER A 179 -14.29 -26.78 5.71
C SER A 179 -14.83 -27.06 4.30
N GLY A 180 -15.53 -26.08 3.72
CA GLY A 180 -16.10 -26.15 2.39
C GLY A 180 -15.02 -26.14 1.33
N ASP A 181 -14.69 -27.32 0.82
CA ASP A 181 -13.84 -27.52 -0.34
C ASP A 181 -14.74 -27.53 -1.59
N SER A 182 -14.99 -26.34 -2.14
CA SER A 182 -15.85 -26.17 -3.32
C SER A 182 -15.06 -26.42 -4.62
N LEU A 183 -14.95 -27.70 -5.00
CA LEU A 183 -14.51 -28.14 -6.32
C LEU A 183 -15.58 -27.83 -7.38
N SER A 184 -15.49 -26.65 -8.01
CA SER A 184 -16.19 -26.36 -9.27
C SER A 184 -15.44 -27.00 -10.44
N ARG A 185 -15.79 -28.25 -10.76
CA ARG A 185 -15.32 -28.96 -11.94
C ARG A 185 -16.36 -28.82 -13.05
N ARG A 186 -16.34 -27.69 -13.76
CA ARG A 186 -17.02 -27.54 -15.06
C ARG A 186 -15.99 -27.54 -16.17
N SER A 187 -15.95 -28.65 -16.89
CA SER A 187 -15.24 -28.81 -18.15
C SER A 187 -15.89 -27.91 -19.21
N GLY A 188 -15.18 -26.86 -19.62
CA GLY A 188 -15.55 -26.00 -20.74
C GLY A 188 -14.27 -25.53 -21.42
N VAL A 189 -14.09 -25.94 -22.67
CA VAL A 189 -12.89 -25.77 -23.49
C VAL A 189 -12.63 -24.28 -23.75
N GLY A 190 -11.57 -23.77 -23.14
CA GLY A 190 -11.05 -22.43 -23.30
C GLY A 190 -9.91 -22.25 -22.31
N GLY A 191 -8.76 -22.86 -22.59
CA GLY A 191 -7.58 -22.91 -21.71
C GLY A 191 -6.91 -21.55 -21.54
N GLY A 192 -7.61 -20.57 -20.97
CA GLY A 192 -6.98 -19.39 -20.41
C GLY A 192 -6.10 -19.83 -19.26
N VAL A 193 -4.80 -19.63 -19.39
CA VAL A 193 -3.85 -19.79 -18.28
C VAL A 193 -4.35 -18.85 -17.18
N ALA A 194 -4.92 -19.39 -16.11
CA ALA A 194 -5.39 -18.59 -14.99
C ALA A 194 -4.18 -17.82 -14.47
N SER A 195 -4.20 -16.49 -14.58
CA SER A 195 -3.15 -15.66 -14.01
C SER A 195 -3.15 -15.91 -12.50
N HIS A 196 -2.05 -16.46 -11.99
CA HIS A 196 -1.89 -16.69 -10.57
C HIS A 196 -1.64 -15.33 -9.90
N SER A 197 -2.71 -14.66 -9.45
CA SER A 197 -2.56 -13.48 -8.60
C SER A 197 -1.88 -13.88 -7.31
N ARG A 198 -0.79 -13.21 -6.96
CA ARG A 198 -0.16 -13.33 -5.64
C ARG A 198 -0.75 -12.28 -4.71
N VAL A 199 -0.69 -12.57 -3.42
CA VAL A 199 -1.09 -11.65 -2.35
C VAL A 199 0.13 -11.37 -1.51
N ARG A 200 0.32 -10.10 -1.17
CA ARG A 200 1.22 -9.66 -0.10
C ARG A 200 0.43 -8.83 0.90
N LEU A 201 0.96 -8.63 2.09
CA LEU A 201 0.30 -7.86 3.14
C LEU A 201 0.62 -6.37 3.02
N LEU A 202 -0.21 -5.53 3.63
CA LEU A 202 0.04 -4.12 3.86
C LEU A 202 -0.05 -3.83 5.36
N GLU A 203 0.93 -3.11 5.88
CA GLU A 203 0.93 -2.54 7.23
C GLU A 203 1.15 -1.03 7.13
N ILE A 204 0.20 -0.25 7.63
CA ILE A 204 0.16 1.20 7.60
C ILE A 204 0.50 1.76 8.99
N LYS A 205 1.34 2.79 9.03
CA LYS A 205 1.52 3.62 10.22
C LYS A 205 1.33 5.09 9.89
N SER A 206 0.55 5.77 10.71
CA SER A 206 0.40 7.22 10.66
C SER A 206 0.94 7.87 11.93
N PRO A 207 2.25 8.16 11.99
CA PRO A 207 2.82 8.87 13.14
C PRO A 207 2.35 10.32 13.15
N PHE A 208 2.29 10.92 14.34
CA PHE A 208 1.69 12.26 14.51
C PHE A 208 2.64 13.44 14.27
N ARG A 209 3.96 13.22 14.33
CA ARG A 209 4.94 14.32 14.36
C ARG A 209 5.97 14.29 13.24
N ALA A 210 6.43 13.09 12.88
CA ALA A 210 7.50 12.90 11.93
C ALA A 210 7.49 11.46 11.43
N LEU A 211 7.99 11.26 10.22
CA LEU A 211 8.44 9.95 9.71
C LEU A 211 9.47 9.31 10.65
N TYR A 212 9.73 8.01 10.46
CA TYR A 212 10.70 7.33 11.30
C TYR A 212 12.10 7.85 11.04
N ASP A 213 12.87 7.95 12.12
CA ASP A 213 14.18 8.59 12.12
C ASP A 213 15.19 7.57 12.63
N CYS A 214 16.12 7.15 11.76
CA CYS A 214 17.10 6.14 12.12
C CYS A 214 18.15 6.63 13.14
N THR A 215 18.15 7.92 13.49
CA THR A 215 19.00 8.45 14.57
C THR A 215 18.47 8.13 15.96
N LYS A 216 17.21 7.70 16.09
CA LYS A 216 16.60 7.34 17.37
C LYS A 216 17.13 6.00 17.88
N SER A 217 17.37 5.92 19.18
CA SER A 217 17.78 4.67 19.83
C SER A 217 16.74 3.57 19.60
N GLY A 218 17.20 2.41 19.13
CA GLY A 218 16.33 1.27 18.83
C GLY A 218 15.75 1.23 17.41
N ALA A 219 16.09 2.19 16.54
CA ALA A 219 15.87 2.03 15.11
C ALA A 219 16.77 0.90 14.58
N THR A 220 16.21 0.02 13.74
CA THR A 220 17.01 -0.99 13.03
C THR A 220 17.84 -0.34 11.93
N SER A 221 18.75 -1.11 11.33
CA SER A 221 19.55 -0.70 10.18
C SER A 221 18.72 -0.27 8.96
N PHE A 222 17.43 -0.61 8.93
CA PHE A 222 16.49 -0.27 7.86
C PHE A 222 15.67 0.99 8.12
N GLY A 223 15.73 1.57 9.34
CA GLY A 223 14.84 2.67 9.76
C GLY A 223 13.47 2.22 10.28
N ILE A 224 13.13 0.94 10.18
CA ILE A 224 11.90 0.36 10.75
C ILE A 224 12.12 0.09 12.25
N PRO A 225 11.27 0.59 13.17
CA PRO A 225 11.34 0.23 14.58
C PRO A 225 11.22 -1.29 14.80
N SER A 226 12.08 -1.88 15.64
CA SER A 226 12.15 -3.35 15.83
C SER A 226 10.82 -3.99 16.22
N HIS A 227 9.99 -3.29 17.01
CA HIS A 227 8.69 -3.82 17.41
C HIS A 227 7.69 -3.92 16.25
N TYR A 228 7.75 -3.02 15.26
CA TYR A 228 6.97 -3.15 14.03
C TYR A 228 7.53 -4.23 13.13
N MET A 229 8.86 -4.43 13.10
CA MET A 229 9.44 -5.57 12.39
C MET A 229 8.95 -6.91 12.97
N CYS A 230 8.85 -7.03 14.30
CA CYS A 230 8.25 -8.21 14.93
C CYS A 230 6.78 -8.40 14.55
N GLN A 231 6.00 -7.29 14.49
CA GLN A 231 4.61 -7.33 14.05
C GLN A 231 4.49 -7.84 12.61
N ILE A 232 5.25 -7.26 11.68
CA ILE A 232 5.23 -7.60 10.25
C ILE A 232 5.61 -9.08 10.06
N GLN A 233 6.71 -9.52 10.65
CA GLN A 233 7.14 -10.92 10.54
C GLN A 233 6.12 -11.90 11.15
N GLY A 234 5.43 -11.50 12.22
CA GLY A 234 4.32 -12.25 12.78
C GLY A 234 3.13 -12.35 11.83
N GLN A 235 2.74 -11.24 11.19
CA GLN A 235 1.69 -11.22 10.18
C GLN A 235 2.02 -12.13 9.00
N LEU A 236 3.23 -12.02 8.45
CA LEU A 236 3.73 -12.86 7.36
C LEU A 236 3.67 -14.35 7.71
N ALA A 237 4.10 -14.71 8.92
CA ALA A 237 4.13 -16.10 9.34
C ALA A 237 2.73 -16.70 9.56
N ILE A 238 1.81 -15.93 10.15
CA ILE A 238 0.46 -16.40 10.50
C ILE A 238 -0.46 -16.42 9.27
N ALA A 239 -0.37 -15.43 8.38
CA ALA A 239 -1.16 -15.35 7.16
C ALA A 239 -0.54 -16.11 5.97
N ASP A 240 0.57 -16.81 6.21
CA ASP A 240 1.35 -17.56 5.20
C ASP A 240 1.68 -16.73 3.94
N CYS A 241 2.09 -15.48 4.15
CA CYS A 241 2.48 -14.55 3.09
C CYS A 241 4.01 -14.38 3.07
N GLU A 242 4.57 -14.17 1.87
CA GLU A 242 6.03 -14.03 1.70
C GLU A 242 6.50 -12.57 1.82
N GLU A 243 5.61 -11.59 1.59
CA GLU A 243 5.95 -10.16 1.56
C GLU A 243 4.90 -9.31 2.27
N CYS A 244 5.35 -8.20 2.86
CA CYS A 244 4.52 -7.16 3.45
C CYS A 244 5.09 -5.80 3.08
N ASP A 245 4.26 -4.93 2.53
CA ASP A 245 4.61 -3.53 2.33
C ASP A 245 4.35 -2.78 3.64
N PHE A 246 5.38 -2.17 4.21
CA PHE A 246 5.28 -1.31 5.38
C PHE A 246 5.24 0.15 4.91
N PHE A 247 4.07 0.79 5.03
CA PHE A 247 3.79 2.12 4.51
C PHE A 247 3.60 3.12 5.65
N VAL A 248 4.33 4.23 5.61
CA VAL A 248 4.28 5.27 6.65
C VAL A 248 3.79 6.56 6.03
N TYR A 249 2.74 7.12 6.63
CA TYR A 249 2.05 8.32 6.16
C TYR A 249 1.95 9.35 7.27
N LEU A 250 2.64 10.46 7.12
CA LEU A 250 2.48 11.64 7.96
C LEU A 250 1.51 12.58 7.23
N ASP A 251 0.36 12.88 7.82
CA ASP A 251 -0.62 13.82 7.27
C ASP A 251 -0.35 15.28 7.71
N HIS A 252 0.20 15.48 8.91
CA HIS A 252 0.41 16.77 9.55
C HIS A 252 1.74 16.82 10.34
N PRO A 253 2.48 17.97 10.38
CA PRO A 253 2.17 19.29 9.81
C PRO A 253 2.37 19.40 8.31
N VAL A 254 2.95 18.37 7.71
CA VAL A 254 3.19 18.25 6.28
C VAL A 254 2.84 16.83 5.87
N CYS A 255 2.28 16.70 4.67
CA CYS A 255 2.00 15.42 4.05
C CYS A 255 3.31 14.77 3.58
N GLN A 256 3.81 13.74 4.26
CA GLN A 256 5.04 13.02 3.92
C GLN A 256 4.81 11.50 3.89
N VAL A 257 5.60 10.79 3.08
CA VAL A 257 5.52 9.34 2.93
C VAL A 257 6.88 8.67 2.85
N GLU A 258 6.94 7.43 3.30
CA GLU A 258 8.03 6.48 3.04
C GLU A 258 7.48 5.04 3.12
N ALA A 259 8.12 4.10 2.42
CA ALA A 259 7.70 2.71 2.46
C ALA A 259 8.82 1.73 2.17
N TRP A 260 8.67 0.53 2.74
CA TRP A 260 9.55 -0.61 2.54
C TRP A 260 8.75 -1.82 2.10
N ARG A 261 9.38 -2.75 1.41
CA ARG A 261 8.88 -4.12 1.26
C ARG A 261 9.74 -5.05 2.11
N VAL A 262 9.09 -5.75 3.03
CA VAL A 262 9.71 -6.66 4.00
C VAL A 262 9.39 -8.09 3.61
N ARG A 263 10.43 -8.92 3.45
CA ARG A 263 10.26 -10.35 3.15
C ARG A 263 10.20 -11.19 4.42
N ARG A 264 9.51 -12.32 4.33
CA ARG A 264 9.36 -13.28 5.42
C ARG A 264 10.72 -13.88 5.79
N SER A 265 11.10 -13.72 7.06
CA SER A 265 12.26 -14.38 7.66
C SER A 265 11.83 -15.60 8.44
N ARG A 266 12.01 -16.78 7.83
CA ARG A 266 11.75 -18.06 8.51
C ARG A 266 12.66 -18.25 9.73
N ALA A 267 13.88 -17.70 9.69
CA ALA A 267 14.81 -17.70 10.81
C ALA A 267 14.27 -16.86 11.99
N PHE A 268 13.76 -15.66 11.71
CA PHE A 268 13.09 -14.84 12.74
C PHE A 268 11.93 -15.59 13.35
N TRP A 269 11.04 -16.17 12.53
CA TRP A 269 9.85 -16.85 13.05
C TRP A 269 10.21 -18.08 13.89
N SER A 270 11.20 -18.87 13.45
CA SER A 270 11.69 -20.03 14.20
C SER A 270 12.26 -19.64 15.58
N TRP A 271 12.84 -18.44 15.68
CA TRP A 271 13.27 -17.87 16.95
C TRP A 271 12.09 -17.27 17.76
N ALA A 272 11.22 -16.47 17.15
CA ALA A 272 10.20 -15.69 17.84
C ALA A 272 9.03 -16.54 18.35
N GLU A 273 8.52 -17.48 17.54
CA GLU A 273 7.32 -18.27 17.85
C GLU A 273 7.39 -18.97 19.23
N PRO A 274 8.42 -19.77 19.57
CA PRO A 274 8.47 -20.44 20.86
C PRO A 274 8.50 -19.46 22.05
N HIS A 275 9.13 -18.30 21.89
CA HIS A 275 9.16 -17.26 22.93
C HIS A 275 7.79 -16.60 23.10
N LEU A 276 7.08 -16.29 22.02
CA LEU A 276 5.72 -15.75 22.07
C LEU A 276 4.76 -16.72 22.77
N ARG A 277 4.88 -18.03 22.48
CA ARG A 277 4.10 -19.08 23.15
C ARG A 277 4.44 -19.19 24.63
N CYS A 278 5.72 -19.06 24.98
CA CYS A 278 6.17 -19.02 26.37
C CYS A 278 5.53 -17.84 27.13
N VAL A 279 5.54 -16.64 26.54
CA VAL A 279 4.91 -15.45 27.12
C VAL A 279 3.40 -15.64 27.28
N SER A 280 2.71 -16.17 26.27
CA SER A 280 1.28 -16.49 26.38
C SER A 280 1.01 -17.51 27.51
N GLY A 281 1.88 -18.51 27.66
CA GLY A 281 1.88 -19.44 28.80
C GLY A 281 2.00 -18.72 30.14
N TRP A 282 2.95 -17.80 30.30
CA TRP A 282 3.09 -17.00 31.52
C TRP A 282 1.87 -16.12 31.79
N VAL A 283 1.25 -15.57 30.74
CA VAL A 283 0.00 -14.80 30.85
C VAL A 283 -1.15 -15.69 31.31
N LYS A 284 -1.20 -16.95 30.88
CA LYS A 284 -2.25 -17.91 31.28
C LYS A 284 -2.02 -18.46 32.68
N GLU A 285 -0.85 -19.05 32.92
CA GLU A 285 -0.56 -19.90 34.08
C GLU A 285 0.08 -19.12 35.25
N GLY A 286 0.67 -17.97 34.95
CA GLY A 286 1.45 -17.18 35.90
C GLY A 286 2.91 -17.08 35.45
N PRO A 287 3.55 -15.92 35.62
CA PRO A 287 4.98 -15.80 35.35
C PRO A 287 5.77 -16.62 36.37
N PRO A 288 6.91 -17.21 35.96
CA PRO A 288 7.79 -17.87 36.92
C PRO A 288 8.44 -16.84 37.86
N ASP A 289 8.79 -17.25 39.08
CA ASP A 289 9.35 -16.35 40.12
C ASP A 289 10.63 -15.62 39.69
N TRP A 290 11.39 -16.20 38.76
CA TRP A 290 12.60 -15.60 38.21
C TRP A 290 12.33 -14.55 37.12
N LEU A 291 11.09 -14.43 36.61
CA LEU A 291 10.74 -13.43 35.60
C LEU A 291 10.71 -12.03 36.23
N ASN A 292 11.86 -11.36 36.20
CA ASN A 292 12.03 -10.02 36.74
C ASN A 292 12.31 -8.99 35.62
N ARG A 293 12.59 -7.75 36.01
CA ARG A 293 12.81 -6.63 35.08
C ARG A 293 14.13 -6.70 34.29
N ALA A 294 15.05 -7.57 34.67
CA ALA A 294 16.30 -7.82 33.95
C ALA A 294 16.18 -8.96 32.92
N PHE A 295 15.06 -9.69 32.90
CA PHE A 295 14.85 -10.75 31.93
C PHE A 295 14.77 -10.20 30.50
N ALA A 296 15.48 -10.84 29.59
CA ALA A 296 15.37 -10.64 28.15
C ALA A 296 15.56 -11.99 27.45
N PHE A 297 14.88 -12.18 26.32
CA PHE A 297 15.18 -13.29 25.43
C PHE A 297 16.53 -13.08 24.75
N GLY A 298 17.14 -14.16 24.23
CA GLY A 298 18.35 -14.04 23.41
C GLY A 298 18.10 -13.17 22.18
N ASN A 299 19.06 -12.33 21.80
CA ASN A 299 18.90 -11.38 20.70
C ASN A 299 18.73 -12.08 19.35
N PHE A 300 17.89 -11.50 18.48
CA PHE A 300 17.81 -11.84 17.06
C PHE A 300 18.50 -10.74 16.22
N ASP A 301 19.28 -11.15 15.22
CA ASP A 301 19.90 -10.22 14.28
C ASP A 301 18.93 -9.83 13.17
N PHE A 302 18.29 -8.67 13.32
CA PHE A 302 17.35 -8.14 12.33
C PHE A 302 18.00 -7.86 10.97
N ASN A 303 19.32 -7.71 10.87
CA ASN A 303 19.99 -7.52 9.58
C ASN A 303 19.88 -8.73 8.65
N THR A 304 19.48 -9.89 9.17
CA THR A 304 19.23 -11.11 8.38
C THR A 304 17.86 -11.10 7.69
N ILE A 305 17.01 -10.11 7.97
CA ILE A 305 15.72 -9.95 7.30
C ILE A 305 15.94 -9.17 6.01
N ASP A 306 15.43 -9.70 4.91
CA ASP A 306 15.48 -9.02 3.61
C ASP A 306 14.41 -7.92 3.54
N VAL A 307 14.88 -6.71 3.29
CA VAL A 307 14.08 -5.49 3.20
C VAL A 307 14.59 -4.71 2.00
N VAL A 308 13.67 -4.22 1.17
CA VAL A 308 13.95 -3.31 0.05
C VAL A 308 13.16 -2.00 0.20
N PRO A 309 13.67 -0.87 -0.32
CA PRO A 309 12.86 0.35 -0.41
C PRO A 309 11.65 0.10 -1.32
N LEU A 310 10.54 0.80 -1.10
CA LEU A 310 9.38 0.79 -1.99
C LEU A 310 9.01 2.22 -2.41
N VAL A 311 8.78 3.09 -1.42
CA VAL A 311 8.57 4.53 -1.62
C VAL A 311 9.67 5.24 -0.86
N PHE A 312 10.54 5.96 -1.58
CA PHE A 312 11.58 6.75 -0.93
C PHE A 312 10.95 7.90 -0.13
N PRO A 313 11.61 8.38 0.94
CA PRO A 313 11.13 9.51 1.72
C PRO A 313 10.81 10.73 0.85
N PHE A 314 9.55 11.16 0.89
CA PHE A 314 9.04 12.21 0.01
C PHE A 314 8.06 13.12 0.76
N ASP A 315 8.21 14.43 0.57
CA ASP A 315 7.29 15.45 1.06
C ASP A 315 6.31 15.81 -0.05
N VAL A 316 5.09 15.29 0.07
CA VAL A 316 4.01 15.54 -0.88
C VAL A 316 3.61 17.01 -0.85
N SER A 317 3.66 17.68 0.31
CA SER A 317 3.25 19.08 0.42
C SER A 317 4.24 20.04 -0.25
N ALA A 318 5.54 19.75 -0.09
CA ALA A 318 6.60 20.51 -0.76
C ALA A 318 6.88 20.00 -2.18
N ASN A 319 6.25 18.89 -2.60
CA ASN A 319 6.53 18.17 -3.84
C ASN A 319 8.04 17.89 -4.03
N ALA A 320 8.70 17.43 -2.96
CA ALA A 320 10.16 17.33 -2.90
C ALA A 320 10.65 16.05 -2.20
N ALA A 321 11.78 15.52 -2.67
CA ALA A 321 12.45 14.40 -2.02
C ALA A 321 13.04 14.81 -0.66
N LEU A 322 12.95 13.92 0.32
CA LEU A 322 13.59 14.12 1.63
C LEU A 322 15.00 13.51 1.61
N ALA A 323 16.01 14.36 1.40
CA ALA A 323 17.40 13.93 1.16
C ALA A 323 18.28 13.85 2.43
N ASP A 324 17.71 13.92 3.63
CA ASP A 324 18.50 13.81 4.87
C ASP A 324 18.99 12.37 5.10
N ALA A 325 20.19 12.10 4.59
CA ALA A 325 20.84 10.79 4.70
C ALA A 325 21.08 10.34 6.15
N ARG A 326 21.07 11.26 7.14
CA ARG A 326 21.21 10.88 8.56
C ARG A 326 19.90 10.34 9.12
N ARG A 327 18.77 10.92 8.74
CA ARG A 327 17.42 10.45 9.12
C ARG A 327 17.00 9.20 8.36
N PHE A 328 17.44 9.08 7.10
CA PHE A 328 17.01 8.05 6.16
C PHE A 328 18.19 7.23 5.63
N ALA A 329 19.11 6.84 6.52
CA ALA A 329 20.38 6.19 6.17
C ALA A 329 20.21 4.87 5.38
N TYR A 330 19.07 4.20 5.53
CA TYR A 330 18.75 3.02 4.72
C TYR A 330 18.50 3.39 3.26
N PHE A 331 17.63 4.37 3.00
CA PHE A 331 17.31 4.82 1.64
C PHE A 331 18.49 5.48 0.93
N ALA A 332 19.37 6.17 1.68
CA ALA A 332 20.57 6.80 1.13
C ALA A 332 21.57 5.83 0.47
N ARG A 333 21.39 4.51 0.65
CA ARG A 333 22.19 3.46 0.00
C ARG A 333 21.74 3.17 -1.43
N PHE A 334 20.59 3.67 -1.82
CA PHE A 334 19.96 3.40 -3.11
C PHE A 334 19.84 4.71 -3.91
N PRO A 335 20.00 4.65 -5.24
CA PRO A 335 19.64 5.75 -6.12
C PRO A 335 18.21 6.24 -5.87
N ASN A 336 18.07 7.50 -5.48
CA ASN A 336 16.76 8.11 -5.21
C ASN A 336 16.03 8.41 -6.53
N PRO A 337 14.92 7.72 -6.86
CA PRO A 337 14.21 7.94 -8.11
C PRO A 337 13.62 9.34 -8.21
N PHE A 338 13.30 10.01 -7.08
CA PHE A 338 12.75 11.36 -7.09
C PHE A 338 13.79 12.42 -7.47
N GLU A 339 15.05 12.25 -7.04
CA GLU A 339 16.14 13.17 -7.38
C GLU A 339 16.60 12.99 -8.82
N GLU A 340 16.72 11.74 -9.30
CA GLU A 340 17.03 11.44 -10.69
C GLU A 340 16.04 12.11 -11.63
N LEU A 341 14.77 12.04 -11.27
CA LEU A 341 13.67 12.60 -12.00
C LEU A 341 13.68 14.12 -12.05
N GLU A 342 13.98 14.78 -10.93
CA GLU A 342 14.11 16.23 -10.89
C GLU A 342 15.31 16.70 -11.72
N ARG A 343 16.44 15.97 -11.70
CA ARG A 343 17.58 16.26 -12.58
C ARG A 343 17.19 16.19 -14.06
N ARG A 344 16.43 15.17 -14.46
CA ARG A 344 15.94 15.03 -15.85
C ARG A 344 15.03 16.19 -16.25
N ARG A 345 14.13 16.62 -15.35
CA ARG A 345 13.25 17.79 -15.59
C ARG A 345 14.05 19.07 -15.80
N ILE A 346 15.04 19.33 -14.95
CA ILE A 346 15.90 20.51 -15.07
C ILE A 346 16.65 20.49 -16.41
N ALA A 347 17.20 19.33 -16.80
CA ALA A 347 17.86 19.15 -18.09
C ALA A 347 16.91 19.38 -19.28
N ALA A 348 15.69 18.82 -19.24
CA ALA A 348 14.70 18.99 -20.30
C ALA A 348 14.24 20.46 -20.45
N ARG A 349 14.07 21.19 -19.34
CA ARG A 349 13.77 22.64 -19.34
C ARG A 349 14.90 23.46 -19.96
N ALA A 350 16.15 23.10 -19.69
CA ALA A 350 17.31 23.77 -20.27
C ALA A 350 17.37 23.60 -21.81
N VAL A 351 16.97 22.43 -22.32
CA VAL A 351 16.90 22.17 -23.78
C VAL A 351 15.71 22.88 -24.43
N SER A 352 14.58 22.98 -23.73
CA SER A 352 13.32 23.52 -24.28
C SER A 352 13.26 25.05 -24.35
N ALA A 353 14.20 25.75 -23.71
CA ALA A 353 14.34 27.21 -23.81
C ALA A 353 14.58 27.73 -25.25
N VAL A 354 14.71 26.83 -26.23
CA VAL A 354 14.83 27.12 -27.68
C VAL A 354 13.47 27.21 -28.39
N GLY A 355 12.37 27.46 -27.67
CA GLY A 355 11.14 28.01 -28.27
C GLY A 355 10.11 26.99 -28.77
N VAL A 356 10.07 25.77 -28.24
CA VAL A 356 8.94 24.85 -28.44
C VAL A 356 8.10 24.82 -27.18
N ASP A 357 6.81 25.06 -27.33
CA ASP A 357 5.85 25.09 -26.24
C ASP A 357 5.59 23.68 -25.70
N VAL A 358 6.40 23.27 -24.71
CA VAL A 358 6.35 21.93 -24.06
C VAL A 358 5.11 21.77 -23.16
N LEU A 359 4.20 22.76 -23.13
CA LEU A 359 3.11 22.87 -22.15
C LEU A 359 1.98 21.84 -22.28
N ALA A 360 1.95 21.02 -23.34
CA ALA A 360 0.90 20.01 -23.54
C ALA A 360 1.40 18.55 -23.57
N GLN A 361 2.68 18.31 -23.34
CA GLN A 361 3.23 16.95 -23.47
C GLN A 361 2.83 16.11 -22.24
N ASP A 362 2.33 14.88 -22.48
CA ASP A 362 1.90 13.95 -21.43
C ASP A 362 2.95 13.92 -20.31
N TRP A 363 2.53 14.17 -19.07
CA TRP A 363 3.41 14.12 -17.89
C TRP A 363 4.12 12.77 -17.73
N CYS A 364 3.66 11.72 -18.42
CA CYS A 364 4.35 10.44 -18.55
C CYS A 364 5.49 10.47 -19.60
N THR A 365 5.27 11.10 -20.75
CA THR A 365 6.20 11.09 -21.90
C THR A 365 7.29 12.15 -21.78
N ALA A 366 6.99 13.30 -21.15
CA ALA A 366 7.96 14.38 -20.90
C ALA A 366 9.05 14.03 -19.87
N TYR A 367 8.94 12.88 -19.21
CA TYR A 367 9.41 12.74 -17.84
C TYR A 367 10.49 11.67 -17.64
N ALA A 368 10.62 10.77 -18.61
CA ALA A 368 11.75 9.85 -18.69
C ALA A 368 12.30 9.69 -20.10
N GLY A 369 11.61 10.24 -21.12
CA GLY A 369 11.82 9.85 -22.53
C GLY A 369 11.29 8.45 -22.87
N ASP A 370 10.97 7.66 -21.85
CA ASP A 370 10.52 6.27 -21.96
C ASP A 370 8.99 6.16 -21.82
N PRO A 371 8.35 5.20 -22.51
CA PRO A 371 6.93 4.91 -22.32
C PRO A 371 6.68 4.38 -20.90
N TRP A 372 5.47 4.60 -20.36
CA TRP A 372 5.08 4.13 -19.01
C TRP A 372 5.39 2.66 -18.73
N ALA A 373 5.25 1.80 -19.73
CA ALA A 373 5.53 0.37 -19.63
C ALA A 373 7.03 0.03 -19.48
N ALA A 374 7.92 0.92 -19.92
CA ALA A 374 9.37 0.77 -19.79
C ALA A 374 9.91 1.32 -18.46
N LEU A 375 9.12 2.11 -17.73
CA LEU A 375 9.50 2.61 -16.42
C LEU A 375 9.54 1.50 -15.38
N SER A 376 10.55 1.53 -14.50
CA SER A 376 10.57 0.71 -13.30
C SER A 376 9.42 1.10 -12.35
N GLU A 377 9.10 0.24 -11.37
CA GLU A 377 8.06 0.56 -10.38
C GLU A 377 8.44 1.82 -9.57
N TYR A 378 9.71 1.95 -9.18
CA TYR A 378 10.24 3.14 -8.49
C TYR A 378 10.06 4.42 -9.30
N GLN A 379 10.33 4.36 -10.60
CA GLN A 379 10.12 5.50 -11.49
C GLN A 379 8.64 5.84 -11.61
N ARG A 380 7.75 4.84 -11.72
CA ARG A 380 6.30 5.07 -11.77
C ARG A 380 5.75 5.66 -10.47
N ILE A 381 6.23 5.19 -9.32
CA ILE A 381 5.94 5.78 -8.01
C ILE A 381 6.42 7.24 -7.99
N ALA A 382 7.66 7.49 -8.43
CA ALA A 382 8.25 8.83 -8.42
C ALA A 382 7.50 9.82 -9.31
N VAL A 383 7.14 9.41 -10.53
CA VAL A 383 6.27 10.17 -11.44
C VAL A 383 4.96 10.50 -10.75
N THR A 384 4.30 9.48 -10.19
CA THR A 384 2.96 9.64 -9.62
C THR A 384 2.98 10.59 -8.44
N ALA A 385 3.89 10.41 -7.47
CA ALA A 385 3.93 11.23 -6.27
C ALA A 385 4.13 12.72 -6.57
N GLN A 386 4.84 13.03 -7.68
CA GLN A 386 5.12 14.40 -8.09
C GLN A 386 4.07 15.01 -9.02
N THR A 387 2.94 14.34 -9.24
CA THR A 387 1.84 14.85 -10.07
C THR A 387 1.05 15.94 -9.35
N PRO A 388 0.52 16.93 -10.09
CA PRO A 388 -0.41 17.92 -9.52
C PRO A 388 -1.66 17.27 -8.87
N ALA A 389 -2.10 16.12 -9.39
CA ALA A 389 -3.22 15.37 -8.83
C ALA A 389 -2.93 14.89 -7.39
N VAL A 390 -1.77 14.27 -7.14
CA VAL A 390 -1.37 13.83 -5.79
C VAL A 390 -1.25 15.03 -4.85
N LEU A 391 -0.57 16.09 -5.28
CA LEU A 391 -0.40 17.30 -4.46
C LEU A 391 -1.76 17.88 -4.04
N HIS A 392 -2.69 18.01 -4.97
CA HIS A 392 -4.01 18.56 -4.67
C HIS A 392 -4.82 17.65 -3.74
N LEU A 393 -4.89 16.35 -4.05
CA LEU A 393 -5.71 15.41 -3.30
C LEU A 393 -5.24 15.24 -1.85
N PHE A 394 -3.93 15.33 -1.58
CA PHE A 394 -3.38 14.97 -0.27
C PHE A 394 -2.81 16.15 0.53
N ALA A 395 -2.24 17.19 -0.11
CA ALA A 395 -1.64 18.32 0.61
C ALA A 395 -2.61 19.51 0.77
N ALA A 396 -3.46 19.79 -0.21
CA ALA A 396 -4.32 20.98 -0.18
C ALA A 396 -5.49 20.89 0.82
N ALA A 397 -5.95 19.67 1.13
CA ALA A 397 -7.05 19.43 2.06
C ALA A 397 -6.77 19.94 3.50
N GLU A 398 -5.51 19.98 3.94
CA GLU A 398 -5.17 20.23 5.34
C GLU A 398 -4.94 21.71 5.66
N ALA A 399 -4.51 22.51 4.67
CA ALA A 399 -4.23 23.93 4.87
C ALA A 399 -5.47 24.74 5.31
N GLY A 400 -6.68 24.27 4.97
CA GLY A 400 -7.93 24.91 5.37
C GLY A 400 -8.44 24.54 6.77
N ALA A 401 -8.06 23.37 7.30
CA ALA A 401 -8.69 22.84 8.53
C ALA A 401 -8.07 23.39 9.83
N MET A 402 -6.79 23.79 9.82
CA MET A 402 -6.10 24.27 11.03
C MET A 402 -6.26 25.77 11.30
N GLY A 403 -6.60 26.59 10.29
CA GLY A 403 -6.67 28.04 10.44
C GLY A 403 -7.79 28.54 11.36
N ASP A 404 -8.94 27.87 11.36
CA ASP A 404 -10.17 28.40 11.98
C ASP A 404 -10.47 27.84 13.37
N ALA A 405 -9.95 26.67 13.73
CA ALA A 405 -10.28 26.00 14.99
C ALA A 405 -9.62 26.63 16.24
N ALA A 406 -8.57 27.44 16.08
CA ALA A 406 -7.77 27.91 17.20
C ALA A 406 -8.15 29.30 17.75
N LEU A 407 -8.92 30.13 17.03
CA LEU A 407 -9.04 31.55 17.37
C LEU A 407 -10.45 32.10 17.55
N THR A 408 -11.51 31.43 17.07
CA THR A 408 -12.87 31.94 17.24
C THR A 408 -13.82 30.78 17.47
N GLY A 409 -14.38 30.65 18.67
CA GLY A 409 -15.47 29.70 18.98
C GLY A 409 -16.79 30.00 18.25
N ALA A 410 -16.72 30.59 17.05
CA ALA A 410 -17.83 30.82 16.16
C ALA A 410 -17.99 29.58 15.27
N SER A 411 -19.14 28.94 15.39
CA SER A 411 -19.61 27.86 14.52
C SER A 411 -19.85 28.42 13.10
N SER A 412 -18.81 28.68 12.32
CA SER A 412 -18.94 28.87 10.88
C SER A 412 -19.09 27.49 10.23
N THR A 413 -20.32 27.16 9.85
CA THR A 413 -20.61 26.06 8.93
C THR A 413 -20.18 26.45 7.51
N SER A 414 -18.96 26.95 7.31
CA SER A 414 -18.39 27.03 5.97
C SER A 414 -18.25 25.59 5.51
N THR A 415 -19.18 25.18 4.65
CA THR A 415 -19.15 23.88 4.01
C THR A 415 -17.79 23.80 3.32
N ALA A 416 -16.88 22.96 3.83
CA ALA A 416 -15.65 22.55 3.17
C ALA A 416 -15.90 21.87 1.80
N GLY A 417 -17.15 21.90 1.32
CA GLY A 417 -17.62 21.37 0.08
C GLY A 417 -17.03 22.12 -1.10
N ASP A 418 -16.41 21.35 -1.99
CA ASP A 418 -16.02 21.70 -3.34
C ASP A 418 -14.64 22.37 -3.52
N ALA A 419 -13.71 22.11 -2.59
CA ALA A 419 -12.28 22.27 -2.87
C ALA A 419 -11.88 21.31 -4.00
N ALA A 420 -11.95 21.81 -5.22
CA ALA A 420 -11.76 21.03 -6.42
C ALA A 420 -10.88 21.80 -7.40
N VAL A 421 -9.84 21.14 -7.89
CA VAL A 421 -8.86 21.71 -8.82
C VAL A 421 -9.25 21.39 -10.25
N GLU A 422 -9.13 22.37 -11.14
CA GLU A 422 -9.16 22.14 -12.58
C GLU A 422 -7.75 21.80 -13.08
N LEU A 423 -7.60 20.61 -13.63
CA LEU A 423 -6.41 20.09 -14.27
C LEU A 423 -6.79 19.66 -15.70
N TRP A 424 -5.84 19.09 -16.42
CA TRP A 424 -6.02 18.68 -17.81
C TRP A 424 -5.47 17.29 -18.03
N THR A 425 -6.11 16.56 -18.94
CA THR A 425 -5.65 15.26 -19.43
C THR A 425 -5.94 15.14 -20.92
N ARG A 426 -5.54 14.04 -21.55
CA ARG A 426 -5.90 13.70 -22.92
C ARG A 426 -7.26 13.02 -22.97
N LEU A 427 -8.02 13.25 -24.03
CA LEU A 427 -9.32 12.60 -24.23
C LEU A 427 -9.18 11.07 -24.23
N SER A 428 -8.12 10.51 -24.82
CA SER A 428 -7.89 9.05 -24.79
C SER A 428 -7.57 8.51 -23.38
N SER A 429 -6.87 9.28 -22.54
CA SER A 429 -6.59 8.92 -21.14
C SER A 429 -7.87 8.90 -20.31
N TRP A 430 -8.73 9.92 -20.48
CA TRP A 430 -10.05 9.95 -19.85
C TRP A 430 -10.94 8.80 -20.33
N ARG A 431 -10.97 8.55 -21.65
CA ARG A 431 -11.68 7.41 -22.26
C ARG A 431 -11.28 6.08 -21.61
N ARG A 432 -9.97 5.83 -21.51
CA ARG A 432 -9.43 4.59 -20.92
C ARG A 432 -9.85 4.46 -19.45
N ALA A 433 -9.83 5.55 -18.69
CA ALA A 433 -10.29 5.54 -17.30
C ALA A 433 -11.78 5.14 -17.20
N LEU A 434 -12.63 5.64 -18.11
CA LEU A 434 -14.04 5.25 -18.18
C LEU A 434 -14.25 3.80 -18.64
N GLU A 435 -13.44 3.30 -19.58
CA GLU A 435 -13.46 1.91 -20.05
C GLU A 435 -13.12 0.97 -18.89
N GLU A 436 -12.08 1.30 -18.13
CA GLU A 436 -11.62 0.53 -16.97
C GLU A 436 -12.60 0.54 -15.79
N GLU A 437 -13.43 1.58 -15.67
CA GLU A 437 -14.54 1.64 -14.73
C GLU A 437 -15.85 1.06 -15.29
N GLY A 438 -15.86 0.62 -16.57
CA GLY A 438 -17.02 0.01 -17.21
C GLY A 438 -18.19 0.97 -17.46
N VAL A 439 -17.92 2.28 -17.49
CA VAL A 439 -18.95 3.34 -17.67
C VAL A 439 -18.84 4.08 -18.99
N PHE A 440 -17.82 3.77 -19.81
CA PHE A 440 -17.56 4.47 -21.08
C PHE A 440 -18.74 4.47 -22.05
N GLU A 441 -19.35 3.31 -22.34
CA GLU A 441 -20.36 3.22 -23.40
C GLU A 441 -21.62 4.07 -23.16
N ALA A 442 -21.94 4.31 -21.88
CA ALA A 442 -23.06 5.15 -21.46
C ALA A 442 -22.68 6.64 -21.31
N SER A 443 -21.42 6.99 -21.52
CA SER A 443 -20.88 8.31 -21.20
C SER A 443 -20.94 9.27 -22.38
N ALA A 444 -20.93 10.57 -22.07
CA ALA A 444 -20.85 11.62 -23.08
C ALA A 444 -19.53 11.55 -23.88
N THR A 445 -18.46 11.07 -23.25
CA THR A 445 -17.17 10.80 -23.87
C THR A 445 -17.27 9.77 -24.99
N ALA A 446 -18.09 8.72 -24.86
CA ALA A 446 -18.27 7.75 -25.95
C ALA A 446 -18.92 8.37 -27.20
N ALA A 447 -19.95 9.20 -27.00
CA ALA A 447 -20.59 9.92 -28.10
C ALA A 447 -19.60 10.85 -28.80
N LEU A 448 -18.84 11.63 -28.03
CA LEU A 448 -17.79 12.50 -28.55
C LEU A 448 -16.70 11.70 -29.27
N TRP A 449 -16.19 10.63 -28.67
CA TRP A 449 -15.10 9.82 -29.21
C TRP A 449 -15.47 9.23 -30.58
N ARG A 450 -16.66 8.62 -30.69
CA ARG A 450 -17.15 8.07 -31.97
C ARG A 450 -17.28 9.15 -33.05
N ALA A 451 -17.68 10.36 -32.67
CA ALA A 451 -17.79 11.47 -33.61
C ALA A 451 -16.41 12.05 -33.97
N TRP A 452 -15.49 12.19 -33.01
CA TRP A 452 -14.10 12.62 -33.19
C TRP A 452 -13.36 11.72 -34.17
N MET A 453 -13.49 10.40 -34.02
CA MET A 453 -12.87 9.40 -34.90
C MET A 453 -13.33 9.47 -36.36
N ARG A 454 -14.45 10.17 -36.66
CA ARG A 454 -14.92 10.39 -38.03
C ARG A 454 -14.42 11.70 -38.65
N THR A 455 -13.76 12.56 -37.86
CA THR A 455 -13.22 13.82 -38.34
C THR A 455 -11.83 13.64 -38.94
N ALA A 456 -11.40 14.58 -39.80
CA ALA A 456 -10.01 14.62 -40.27
C ALA A 456 -8.99 14.81 -39.12
N ALA A 457 -9.46 15.25 -37.94
CA ALA A 457 -8.64 15.42 -36.75
C ALA A 457 -8.47 14.13 -35.92
N ALA A 458 -8.96 12.98 -36.37
CA ALA A 458 -8.87 11.70 -35.65
C ALA A 458 -7.43 11.25 -35.30
N GLY A 459 -6.40 11.86 -35.90
CA GLY A 459 -4.99 11.66 -35.56
C GLY A 459 -4.46 12.50 -34.40
N HIS A 460 -5.23 13.48 -33.91
CA HIS A 460 -4.88 14.32 -32.78
C HIS A 460 -5.71 13.93 -31.56
N ASP A 461 -5.07 13.76 -30.41
CA ASP A 461 -5.77 13.47 -29.14
C ASP A 461 -5.97 14.77 -28.36
N PRO A 462 -7.17 15.35 -28.33
CA PRO A 462 -7.36 16.69 -27.79
C PRO A 462 -7.18 16.71 -26.26
N PRO A 463 -6.62 17.79 -25.70
CA PRO A 463 -6.62 17.99 -24.26
C PRO A 463 -8.04 18.31 -23.78
N VAL A 464 -8.40 17.81 -22.60
CA VAL A 464 -9.70 18.05 -21.94
C VAL A 464 -9.49 18.47 -20.49
N PRO A 465 -10.19 19.53 -20.02
CA PRO A 465 -10.16 19.90 -18.61
C PRO A 465 -10.87 18.84 -17.78
N VAL A 466 -10.26 18.48 -16.66
CA VAL A 466 -10.82 17.60 -15.62
C VAL A 466 -10.79 18.31 -14.28
N ARG A 467 -11.89 18.24 -13.53
CA ARG A 467 -11.99 18.75 -12.18
C ARG A 467 -11.94 17.58 -11.20
N LEU A 468 -10.94 17.56 -10.33
CA LEU A 468 -10.79 16.53 -9.29
C LEU A 468 -11.40 17.03 -7.98
N ARG A 469 -12.25 16.23 -7.35
CA ARG A 469 -12.78 16.51 -6.01
C ARG A 469 -12.06 15.67 -4.96
N VAL A 470 -11.61 16.31 -3.88
CA VAL A 470 -11.11 15.59 -2.70
C VAL A 470 -12.23 14.71 -2.15
N PRO A 471 -12.01 13.40 -1.91
CA PRO A 471 -13.02 12.53 -1.34
C PRO A 471 -13.39 12.96 0.09
N ASP A 472 -14.69 13.05 0.38
CA ASP A 472 -15.18 13.18 1.76
C ASP A 472 -15.02 11.87 2.54
N ASP A 473 -15.01 10.74 1.83
CA ASP A 473 -14.83 9.40 2.36
C ASP A 473 -13.70 8.67 1.62
N TRP A 474 -12.54 8.58 2.28
CA TRP A 474 -11.36 7.91 1.76
C TRP A 474 -11.48 6.38 1.76
N GLU A 475 -12.43 5.79 2.51
CA GLU A 475 -12.64 4.33 2.55
C GLU A 475 -13.11 3.77 1.20
N LEU A 476 -13.79 4.59 0.39
CA LEU A 476 -14.25 4.19 -0.93
C LEU A 476 -13.09 4.02 -1.94
N GLY A 477 -11.91 4.60 -1.65
CA GLY A 477 -10.75 4.56 -2.55
C GLY A 477 -11.03 5.16 -3.93
N ARG A 478 -11.94 6.13 -4.02
CA ARG A 478 -12.41 6.73 -5.28
C ARG A 478 -12.36 8.25 -5.23
N VAL A 479 -12.01 8.85 -6.37
CA VAL A 479 -12.02 10.29 -6.61
C VAL A 479 -13.10 10.59 -7.64
N VAL A 480 -13.98 11.54 -7.35
CA VAL A 480 -14.94 12.03 -8.33
C VAL A 480 -14.22 12.97 -9.28
N VAL A 481 -14.28 12.64 -10.58
CA VAL A 481 -13.65 13.39 -11.67
C VAL A 481 -14.74 13.89 -12.61
N GLU A 482 -14.81 15.20 -12.81
CA GLU A 482 -15.68 15.83 -13.80
C GLU A 482 -14.85 16.23 -15.02
N CYS A 483 -15.19 15.75 -16.21
CA CYS A 483 -14.50 16.07 -17.46
C CYS A 483 -15.36 17.01 -18.31
N ARG A 484 -14.79 18.13 -18.76
CA ARG A 484 -15.45 19.06 -19.69
C ARG A 484 -15.07 18.71 -21.11
N LEU A 485 -16.05 18.28 -21.91
CA LEU A 485 -15.80 17.78 -23.25
C LEU A 485 -15.80 18.92 -24.29
N PRO A 486 -14.85 18.91 -25.25
CA PRO A 486 -14.78 19.92 -26.30
C PRO A 486 -15.95 19.78 -27.27
N ARG A 487 -16.31 20.88 -27.93
CA ARG A 487 -17.31 20.88 -29.01
C ARG A 487 -16.65 20.52 -30.33
N LEU A 488 -17.28 19.62 -31.09
CA LEU A 488 -16.83 19.30 -32.44
C LEU A 488 -17.16 20.45 -33.41
N PRO A 489 -16.19 20.94 -34.20
CA PRO A 489 -16.46 21.89 -35.27
C PRO A 489 -17.45 21.28 -36.28
N GLY A 490 -18.54 21.98 -36.57
CA GLY A 490 -19.51 21.55 -37.60
C GLY A 490 -20.72 20.76 -37.10
N ALA A 491 -20.85 20.50 -35.79
CA ALA A 491 -22.14 20.10 -35.22
C ALA A 491 -23.08 21.31 -35.19
N ALA A 492 -23.76 21.58 -36.31
CA ALA A 492 -24.72 22.67 -36.46
C ALA A 492 -25.89 22.50 -35.47
N CYS A 493 -25.74 23.07 -34.27
CA CYS A 493 -26.78 23.05 -33.25
C CYS A 493 -27.72 24.24 -33.50
N GLN A 494 -28.93 23.93 -33.96
CA GLN A 494 -30.01 24.89 -34.10
C GLN A 494 -30.50 25.33 -32.70
N THR A 495 -30.28 26.62 -32.39
CA THR A 495 -31.19 27.54 -31.68
C THR A 495 -31.44 27.52 -30.15
N THR A 496 -30.67 26.86 -29.30
CA THR A 496 -30.64 27.21 -27.85
C THR A 496 -29.24 26.99 -27.29
N ALA A 497 -28.67 27.97 -26.58
CA ALA A 497 -27.32 27.92 -26.04
C ALA A 497 -27.06 26.59 -25.31
N PRO A 498 -26.31 25.65 -25.92
CA PRO A 498 -26.19 24.32 -25.35
C PRO A 498 -25.28 24.41 -24.11
N LEU A 499 -25.63 23.71 -23.04
CA LEU A 499 -24.75 23.55 -21.88
C LEU A 499 -23.44 22.87 -22.31
N PRO A 500 -22.29 23.13 -21.66
CA PRO A 500 -21.07 22.35 -21.89
C PRO A 500 -21.37 20.87 -21.64
N LEU A 501 -20.87 20.01 -22.53
CA LEU A 501 -21.05 18.57 -22.37
C LEU A 501 -20.13 18.13 -21.23
N LEU A 502 -20.72 17.81 -20.09
CA LEU A 502 -20.01 17.36 -18.90
C LEU A 502 -20.11 15.84 -18.80
N ASP A 503 -19.00 15.19 -18.48
CA ASP A 503 -18.95 13.78 -18.11
C ASP A 503 -18.46 13.67 -16.67
N THR A 504 -18.92 12.67 -15.91
CA THR A 504 -18.53 12.53 -14.50
C THR A 504 -18.40 11.06 -14.14
N ALA A 505 -17.28 10.70 -13.50
CA ALA A 505 -17.05 9.34 -13.03
C ALA A 505 -16.29 9.30 -11.72
N ALA A 506 -16.53 8.25 -10.93
CA ALA A 506 -15.79 7.95 -9.71
C ALA A 506 -14.63 7.01 -10.03
N ILE A 507 -13.42 7.57 -10.22
CA ILE A 507 -12.23 6.83 -10.62
C ILE A 507 -11.53 6.26 -9.40
N ARG A 508 -11.17 4.97 -9.43
CA ARG A 508 -10.44 4.33 -8.32
C ARG A 508 -9.00 4.84 -8.25
N LEU A 509 -8.47 5.03 -7.04
CA LEU A 509 -7.14 5.61 -6.83
C LEU A 509 -6.00 4.74 -7.38
N HIS A 510 -6.12 3.40 -7.34
CA HIS A 510 -5.14 2.51 -7.96
C HIS A 510 -5.06 2.63 -9.50
N ARG A 511 -5.92 3.42 -10.16
CA ARG A 511 -5.81 3.79 -11.58
C ARG A 511 -4.69 4.81 -11.81
N ARG A 512 -3.50 4.50 -11.31
CA ARG A 512 -2.32 5.36 -11.27
C ARG A 512 -1.99 6.02 -12.60
N LEU A 513 -2.10 5.29 -13.71
CA LEU A 513 -1.79 5.83 -15.04
C LEU A 513 -2.68 7.03 -15.41
N PHE A 514 -3.96 7.00 -15.03
CA PHE A 514 -4.85 8.13 -15.26
C PHE A 514 -4.34 9.36 -14.51
N PHE A 515 -4.12 9.25 -13.20
CA PHE A 515 -3.66 10.38 -12.38
C PHE A 515 -2.26 10.87 -12.78
N ALA A 516 -1.38 9.98 -13.24
CA ALA A 516 -0.07 10.34 -13.79
C ALA A 516 -0.17 11.16 -15.09
N SER A 517 -1.26 11.03 -15.83
CA SER A 517 -1.54 11.83 -17.05
C SER A 517 -2.24 13.16 -16.78
N VAL A 518 -2.68 13.42 -15.53
CA VAL A 518 -3.41 14.64 -15.17
C VAL A 518 -2.44 15.72 -14.72
N GLY A 519 -2.45 16.88 -15.38
CA GLY A 519 -1.49 17.95 -15.16
C GLY A 519 -2.06 19.36 -15.29
N VAL A 520 -1.24 20.37 -14.98
CA VAL A 520 -1.58 21.79 -15.19
C VAL A 520 -1.16 22.16 -16.62
N VAL A 521 -2.07 22.80 -17.39
CA VAL A 521 -1.71 23.47 -18.64
C VAL A 521 -1.21 24.86 -18.28
N GLY A 522 -0.01 25.23 -18.74
CA GLY A 522 0.52 26.58 -18.55
C GLY A 522 -0.41 27.60 -19.19
N GLY A 523 -0.91 28.54 -18.39
CA GLY A 523 -2.01 29.45 -18.74
C GLY A 523 -1.72 30.56 -19.75
N ASP A 524 -0.71 30.41 -20.62
CA ASP A 524 -0.37 31.43 -21.62
C ASP A 524 -0.66 31.01 -23.07
N ALA A 525 -1.38 29.91 -23.27
CA ALA A 525 -2.09 29.68 -24.53
C ALA A 525 -3.27 30.68 -24.61
N GLY A 526 -2.95 31.96 -24.79
CA GLY A 526 -3.91 32.94 -25.26
C GLY A 526 -4.66 32.33 -26.42
N VAL A 527 -5.98 32.33 -26.33
CA VAL A 527 -6.88 31.97 -27.42
C VAL A 527 -6.67 33.04 -28.51
N GLY A 528 -5.55 32.92 -29.22
CA GLY A 528 -5.24 33.66 -30.43
C GLY A 528 -6.17 33.10 -31.49
N ASP A 529 -7.23 33.83 -31.74
CA ASP A 529 -8.19 33.56 -32.79
C ASP A 529 -7.44 33.46 -34.14
N GLY A 530 -7.42 32.27 -34.72
CA GLY A 530 -7.09 32.02 -36.13
C GLY A 530 -5.65 32.27 -36.59
N THR A 531 -4.87 31.20 -36.77
CA THR A 531 -4.30 30.83 -38.09
C THR A 531 -3.60 29.47 -38.02
N ASN A 532 -4.01 28.56 -38.92
CA ASN A 532 -3.47 27.22 -39.09
C ASN A 532 -1.98 27.26 -39.46
N SER A 533 -1.11 26.73 -38.60
CA SER A 533 0.21 26.23 -39.00
C SER A 533 0.24 24.72 -38.74
N ALA A 534 0.17 23.95 -39.82
CA ALA A 534 0.17 22.50 -39.79
C ALA A 534 1.61 21.98 -39.61
N CYS A 535 1.92 21.45 -38.44
CA CYS A 535 3.08 20.57 -38.24
C CYS A 535 2.61 19.12 -38.32
N THR A 536 2.89 18.46 -39.44
CA THR A 536 2.74 17.02 -39.63
C THR A 536 3.85 16.27 -38.89
N VAL A 537 3.48 15.52 -37.85
CA VAL A 537 4.32 14.47 -37.25
C VAL A 537 3.80 13.14 -37.77
N GLU A 538 4.62 12.43 -38.57
CA GLU A 538 4.29 11.08 -39.04
C GLU A 538 4.39 10.07 -37.90
N HIS A 539 3.24 9.49 -37.52
CA HIS A 539 3.19 8.25 -36.76
C HIS A 539 2.67 7.12 -37.64
N GLY A 540 3.55 6.18 -37.98
CA GLY A 540 3.21 4.93 -38.66
C GLY A 540 2.35 4.03 -37.79
N SER A 541 1.02 4.13 -37.96
CA SER A 541 0.06 3.19 -37.37
C SER A 541 -0.35 2.15 -38.42
N ARG A 542 0.12 0.90 -38.28
CA ARG A 542 -0.48 -0.25 -38.98
C ARG A 542 -1.79 -0.63 -38.28
N ALA A 543 -2.91 -0.29 -38.89
CA ALA A 543 -4.22 -0.79 -38.48
C ALA A 543 -4.38 -2.27 -38.92
N ILE A 544 -4.64 -3.16 -37.95
CA ILE A 544 -5.17 -4.50 -38.21
C ILE A 544 -6.66 -4.45 -37.86
N SER A 545 -7.53 -4.43 -38.87
CA SER A 545 -8.97 -4.60 -38.67
C SER A 545 -9.29 -6.08 -38.50
N ARG A 546 -9.88 -6.46 -37.37
CA ARG A 546 -10.66 -7.70 -37.26
C ARG A 546 -12.10 -7.32 -36.97
N GLU A 547 -12.98 -7.59 -37.93
CA GLU A 547 -14.43 -7.52 -37.76
C GLU A 547 -14.86 -8.63 -36.79
N TRP A 548 -15.63 -8.26 -35.76
CA TRP A 548 -16.38 -9.19 -34.92
C TRP A 548 -17.87 -8.82 -35.04
N SER A 549 -18.66 -9.75 -35.57
CA SER A 549 -20.12 -9.70 -35.55
C SER A 549 -20.64 -10.11 -34.17
N TRP A 550 -21.43 -9.26 -33.53
CA TRP A 550 -22.05 -9.57 -32.23
C TRP A 550 -23.43 -10.19 -32.41
N GLY A 551 -23.60 -11.39 -31.84
CA GLY A 551 -24.90 -12.01 -31.62
C GLY A 551 -25.58 -11.42 -30.38
N THR A 552 -26.89 -11.17 -30.50
CA THR A 552 -27.79 -10.68 -29.45
C THR A 552 -27.87 -11.65 -28.25
N VAL A 553 -27.72 -11.12 -27.03
CA VAL A 553 -27.92 -11.83 -25.76
C VAL A 553 -29.24 -11.35 -25.11
N PRO A 554 -30.07 -12.23 -24.52
CA PRO A 554 -31.36 -11.85 -23.95
C PRO A 554 -31.23 -11.27 -22.53
N SER A 555 -32.14 -10.34 -22.23
CA SER A 555 -32.32 -9.64 -20.97
C SER A 555 -32.66 -10.57 -19.79
N LEU A 556 -31.98 -10.40 -18.67
CA LEU A 556 -32.31 -11.01 -17.36
C LEU A 556 -33.12 -10.03 -16.48
N PRO A 557 -33.98 -10.54 -15.58
CA PRO A 557 -34.90 -9.73 -14.81
C PRO A 557 -34.26 -9.10 -13.56
N THR A 558 -34.76 -7.91 -13.23
CA THR A 558 -34.44 -7.09 -12.06
C THR A 558 -34.90 -7.75 -10.74
N PRO A 559 -34.10 -7.71 -9.66
CA PRO A 559 -34.56 -8.11 -8.33
C PRO A 559 -35.32 -6.96 -7.62
N PRO A 560 -36.25 -7.26 -6.71
CA PRO A 560 -37.05 -6.25 -6.03
C PRO A 560 -36.28 -5.54 -4.90
N ALA A 561 -36.58 -4.25 -4.74
CA ALA A 561 -36.06 -3.38 -3.71
C ALA A 561 -36.46 -3.84 -2.30
N ARG A 562 -35.50 -3.88 -1.38
CA ARG A 562 -35.75 -3.98 0.07
C ARG A 562 -35.53 -2.61 0.72
N THR A 563 -36.62 -2.03 1.17
CA THR A 563 -36.70 -0.89 2.09
C THR A 563 -36.46 -1.36 3.52
N THR A 564 -35.47 -0.82 4.21
CA THR A 564 -35.47 -0.66 5.67
C THR A 564 -34.61 0.53 6.09
N ALA A 565 -35.25 1.53 6.69
CA ALA A 565 -34.63 2.54 7.54
C ALA A 565 -35.18 2.37 8.98
N PRO A 566 -34.72 3.12 9.99
CA PRO A 566 -33.64 2.73 10.89
C PRO A 566 -34.13 2.53 12.34
N ARG A 567 -33.29 1.95 13.20
CA ARG A 567 -33.41 2.07 14.65
C ARG A 567 -32.08 2.50 15.27
N ALA A 568 -32.11 3.70 15.84
CA ALA A 568 -31.09 4.28 16.70
C ALA A 568 -31.17 3.69 18.11
N TRP A 569 -30.05 3.33 18.73
CA TRP A 569 -29.87 3.26 20.20
C TRP A 569 -28.38 3.52 20.55
N CYS A 570 -28.20 4.49 21.46
CA CYS A 570 -27.01 4.88 22.25
C CYS A 570 -25.75 5.35 21.53
#